data_AF-A0A8T0WPW8-F1
#
_entry.id   AF-A0A8T0WPW8-F1
#
_cell.length_a   1.000
_cell.length_b   1.000
_cell.length_c   1.000
_cell.angle_alpha   90.00
_cell.angle_beta   90.00
_cell.angle_gamma   90.00
#
_symmetry.space_group_name_H-M   'P 1'
#
loop_
_entity.id
_entity.type
_entity.pdbx_description
1 polymer ?
#
loop_
_entity_poly.entity_id
_entity_poly.type
_entity_poly.pdbx_seq_one_letter_code
_entity_poly.pdbx_strand_id
1 'polypeptide(L)'
;MMDVNFWGSVYPTYYALPHLKASKGKLIVSSSIAATAPTSRLSLYNATKAAQLRFYETLRSELGSEVGVTILTAGFVESEMTKGKAIQRDGEVAVDEEARDVQIGVFPVARVDKLCKAALNGIRRGDWYVTWPSLYLTLPLIACLAPEVLTWQSYALYNAKKGSPPLSQRMLDATGAKRFYPPSLRSHPGIKTEKTGDRREEDDAASNV
;
A
#
# COMPACT_ATOMS: atom_id res chain seq x y z
N MET A 1 -9.75 -7.48 -8.56
CA MET A 1 -8.72 -6.51 -8.12
C MET A 1 -8.53 -5.38 -9.13
N MET A 2 -8.44 -5.65 -10.44
CA MET A 2 -8.40 -4.59 -11.46
C MET A 2 -9.62 -3.66 -11.39
N ASP A 3 -10.83 -4.21 -11.22
CA ASP A 3 -12.07 -3.42 -11.13
C ASP A 3 -12.04 -2.41 -9.98
N VAL A 4 -11.46 -2.80 -8.85
CA VAL A 4 -11.38 -1.93 -7.66
C VAL A 4 -10.20 -0.99 -7.74
N ASN A 5 -8.98 -1.51 -7.93
CA ASN A 5 -7.78 -0.69 -7.89
C ASN A 5 -7.72 0.22 -9.12
N PHE A 6 -7.76 -0.35 -10.32
CA PHE A 6 -7.59 0.42 -11.55
C PHE A 6 -8.87 1.17 -11.91
N TRP A 7 -9.95 0.45 -12.22
CA TRP A 7 -11.20 1.07 -12.68
C TRP A 7 -11.87 1.94 -11.61
N GLY A 8 -11.80 1.54 -10.34
CA GLY A 8 -12.26 2.34 -9.21
C GLY A 8 -11.53 3.69 -9.05
N SER A 9 -10.37 3.87 -9.69
CA SER A 9 -9.71 5.19 -9.78
C SER A 9 -10.03 5.90 -11.10
N VAL A 10 -10.07 5.16 -12.21
CA VAL A 10 -10.29 5.71 -13.56
C VAL A 10 -11.69 6.33 -13.69
N TYR A 11 -12.75 5.63 -13.24
CA TYR A 11 -14.12 6.13 -13.38
C TYR A 11 -14.37 7.44 -12.61
N PRO A 12 -14.02 7.56 -11.31
CA PRO A 12 -14.17 8.83 -10.61
C PRO A 12 -13.35 9.95 -11.25
N THR A 13 -12.15 9.65 -11.74
CA THR A 13 -11.31 10.62 -12.45
C THR A 13 -12.01 11.14 -13.69
N TYR A 14 -12.58 10.26 -14.52
CA TYR A 14 -13.30 10.63 -15.73
C TYR A 14 -14.44 11.62 -15.44
N TYR A 15 -15.29 11.32 -14.44
CA TYR A 15 -16.40 12.18 -14.07
C TYR A 15 -15.98 13.47 -13.36
N ALA A 16 -14.88 13.44 -12.58
CA ALA A 16 -14.37 14.62 -11.89
C ALA A 16 -13.61 15.58 -12.83
N LEU A 17 -13.14 15.10 -13.98
CA LEU A 17 -12.22 15.83 -14.83
C LEU A 17 -12.75 17.21 -15.30
N PRO A 18 -14.01 17.37 -15.73
CA PRO A 18 -14.54 18.69 -16.11
C PRO A 18 -14.52 19.68 -14.95
N HIS A 19 -14.85 19.22 -13.74
CA HIS A 19 -14.85 20.05 -12.54
C HIS A 19 -13.43 20.43 -12.09
N LEU A 20 -12.48 19.50 -12.23
CA LEU A 20 -11.07 19.76 -11.93
C LEU A 20 -10.47 20.76 -12.92
N LYS A 21 -10.79 20.66 -14.22
CA LYS A 21 -10.39 21.65 -15.23
C LYS A 21 -10.95 23.04 -14.92
N ALA A 22 -12.26 23.12 -14.61
CA ALA A 22 -12.91 24.38 -14.29
C ALA A 22 -12.33 25.06 -13.02
N SER A 23 -11.96 24.26 -12.01
CA SER A 23 -11.40 24.75 -10.75
C SER A 23 -9.87 24.87 -10.73
N LYS A 24 -9.17 24.45 -11.80
CA LYS A 24 -7.71 24.24 -11.80
C LYS A 24 -7.24 23.38 -10.63
N GLY A 25 -8.01 22.33 -10.36
CA GLY A 25 -7.84 21.42 -9.25
C GLY A 25 -6.67 20.44 -9.42
N LYS A 26 -6.61 19.46 -8.52
CA LYS A 26 -5.55 18.44 -8.51
C LYS A 26 -6.12 17.02 -8.37
N LEU A 27 -5.54 16.07 -9.10
CA LEU A 27 -5.73 14.64 -8.94
C LEU A 27 -4.61 14.08 -8.07
N ILE A 28 -5.00 13.41 -6.98
CA ILE A 28 -4.08 12.73 -6.08
C ILE A 28 -4.30 11.23 -6.19
N VAL A 29 -3.32 10.52 -6.71
CA VAL A 29 -3.45 9.11 -7.08
C VAL A 29 -2.71 8.24 -6.08
N SER A 30 -3.41 7.31 -5.43
CA SER A 30 -2.79 6.38 -4.48
C SER A 30 -2.25 5.12 -5.18
N SER A 31 -1.01 5.18 -5.66
CA SER A 31 -0.26 4.04 -6.18
C SER A 31 0.66 3.42 -5.10
N SER A 32 1.63 2.62 -5.51
CA SER A 32 2.57 1.93 -4.62
C SER A 32 3.90 1.72 -5.30
N ILE A 33 4.95 1.50 -4.51
CA ILE A 33 6.25 1.06 -5.03
C ILE A 33 6.17 -0.29 -5.77
N ALA A 34 5.16 -1.10 -5.46
CA ALA A 34 4.82 -2.32 -6.19
C ALA A 34 4.48 -2.11 -7.68
N ALA A 35 4.25 -0.85 -8.09
CA ALA A 35 4.07 -0.50 -9.50
C ALA A 35 5.37 -0.62 -10.32
N THR A 36 6.53 -0.47 -9.68
CA THR A 36 7.85 -0.51 -10.33
C THR A 36 8.75 -1.63 -9.81
N ALA A 37 8.57 -2.03 -8.54
CA ALA A 37 9.32 -3.12 -7.92
C ALA A 37 8.54 -4.43 -7.95
N PRO A 38 8.89 -5.40 -8.81
CA PRO A 38 8.22 -6.69 -8.85
C PRO A 38 8.41 -7.41 -7.52
N THR A 39 7.31 -7.88 -6.96
CA THR A 39 7.26 -8.57 -5.69
C THR A 39 6.49 -9.88 -5.84
N SER A 40 7.14 -11.01 -5.59
CA SER A 40 6.55 -12.34 -5.67
C SER A 40 5.31 -12.44 -4.78
N ARG A 41 4.35 -13.30 -5.14
CA ARG A 41 3.05 -13.46 -4.45
C ARG A 41 2.08 -12.29 -4.60
N LEU A 42 2.51 -11.15 -5.17
CA LEU A 42 1.68 -9.95 -5.40
C LEU A 42 1.46 -9.64 -6.89
N SER A 43 1.57 -10.62 -7.79
CA SER A 43 1.52 -10.39 -9.25
C SER A 43 0.31 -9.56 -9.71
N LEU A 44 -0.90 -9.93 -9.27
CA LEU A 44 -2.12 -9.19 -9.61
C LEU A 44 -2.13 -7.78 -9.02
N TYR A 45 -1.69 -7.62 -7.77
CA TYR A 45 -1.59 -6.31 -7.13
C TYR A 45 -0.58 -5.42 -7.86
N ASN A 46 0.63 -5.92 -8.14
CA ASN A 46 1.67 -5.22 -8.87
C ASN A 46 1.16 -4.80 -10.26
N ALA A 47 0.48 -5.68 -10.98
CA ALA A 47 -0.12 -5.37 -12.28
C ALA A 47 -1.13 -4.21 -12.16
N THR A 48 -2.00 -4.23 -11.15
CA THR A 48 -2.97 -3.14 -10.94
C THR A 48 -2.30 -1.81 -10.64
N LYS A 49 -1.22 -1.81 -9.82
CA LYS A 49 -0.48 -0.61 -9.45
C LYS A 49 0.38 -0.07 -10.60
N ALA A 50 0.95 -0.95 -11.42
CA ALA A 50 1.66 -0.59 -12.64
C ALA A 50 0.69 0.04 -13.67
N ALA A 51 -0.49 -0.54 -13.86
CA ALA A 51 -1.53 0.02 -14.73
C ALA A 51 -1.98 1.41 -14.26
N GLN A 52 -2.26 1.57 -12.95
CA GLN A 52 -2.56 2.88 -12.37
C GLN A 52 -1.42 3.87 -12.62
N LEU A 53 -0.18 3.52 -12.29
CA LEU A 53 0.97 4.41 -12.46
C LEU A 53 1.08 4.92 -13.90
N ARG A 54 1.09 4.01 -14.88
CA ARG A 54 1.22 4.38 -16.29
C ARG A 54 0.05 5.20 -16.79
N PHE A 55 -1.19 4.84 -16.43
CA PHE A 55 -2.37 5.60 -16.83
C PHE A 55 -2.31 7.05 -16.35
N TYR A 56 -1.97 7.28 -15.08
CA TYR A 56 -1.93 8.64 -14.53
C TYR A 56 -0.69 9.44 -14.94
N GLU A 57 0.42 8.79 -15.27
CA GLU A 57 1.56 9.44 -15.91
C GLU A 57 1.21 9.95 -17.31
N THR A 58 0.55 9.12 -18.12
CA THR A 58 0.08 9.50 -19.45
C THR A 58 -0.98 10.61 -19.35
N LEU A 59 -1.98 10.44 -18.48
CA LEU A 59 -3.03 11.43 -18.28
C LEU A 59 -2.47 12.79 -17.82
N ARG A 60 -1.44 12.80 -16.96
CA ARG A 60 -0.76 14.05 -16.59
C ARG A 60 -0.16 14.76 -17.81
N SER A 61 0.48 14.01 -18.70
CA SER A 61 1.05 14.57 -19.94
C SER A 61 -0.02 15.10 -20.88
N GLU A 62 -1.17 14.42 -20.97
CA GLU A 62 -2.32 14.85 -21.77
C GLU A 62 -3.01 16.11 -21.21
N LEU A 63 -3.08 16.26 -19.88
CA LEU A 63 -3.72 17.39 -19.21
C LEU A 63 -2.82 18.64 -19.10
N GLY A 64 -1.50 18.47 -19.20
CA GLY A 64 -0.54 19.57 -19.08
C GLY A 64 -0.73 20.34 -17.76
N SER A 65 -1.03 21.65 -17.87
CA SER A 65 -1.23 22.54 -16.72
C SER A 65 -2.71 22.74 -16.33
N GLU A 66 -3.66 22.11 -17.04
CA GLU A 66 -5.09 22.27 -16.77
C GLU A 66 -5.49 21.68 -15.41
N VAL A 67 -4.86 20.56 -15.03
CA VAL A 67 -5.11 19.83 -13.77
C VAL A 67 -3.78 19.31 -13.25
N GLY A 68 -3.45 19.62 -11.99
CA GLY A 68 -2.24 19.06 -11.37
C GLY A 68 -2.41 17.58 -11.04
N VAL A 69 -1.43 16.74 -11.36
CA VAL A 69 -1.49 15.29 -11.06
C VAL A 69 -0.29 14.87 -10.22
N THR A 70 -0.56 14.44 -8.99
CA THR A 70 0.44 13.90 -8.06
C THR A 70 0.17 12.42 -7.81
N ILE A 71 1.19 11.58 -8.03
CA ILE A 71 1.10 10.14 -7.82
C ILE A 71 1.85 9.77 -6.53
N LEU A 72 1.13 9.23 -5.56
CA LEU A 72 1.70 8.71 -4.32
C LEU A 72 2.21 7.29 -4.57
N THR A 73 3.50 7.05 -4.35
CA THR A 73 4.16 5.75 -4.50
C THR A 73 4.56 5.25 -3.12
N ALA A 74 3.58 4.80 -2.34
CA ALA A 74 3.81 4.34 -0.98
C ALA A 74 4.51 2.96 -0.96
N GLY A 75 5.49 2.84 -0.06
CA GLY A 75 6.03 1.56 0.39
C GLY A 75 5.13 0.91 1.44
N PHE A 76 5.71 0.11 2.35
CA PHE A 76 4.94 -0.46 3.46
C PHE A 76 4.49 0.62 4.44
N VAL A 77 3.19 0.64 4.73
CA VAL A 77 2.54 1.61 5.63
C VAL A 77 1.62 0.85 6.57
N GLU A 78 1.55 1.28 7.83
CA GLU A 78 0.68 0.72 8.86
C GLU A 78 -0.79 0.76 8.41
N SER A 79 -1.37 -0.40 8.10
CA SER A 79 -2.73 -0.56 7.59
C SER A 79 -3.25 -1.96 7.91
N GLU A 80 -4.55 -2.20 7.72
CA GLU A 80 -5.10 -3.54 7.89
C GLU A 80 -4.42 -4.57 6.97
N MET A 81 -4.02 -4.16 5.76
CA MET A 81 -3.27 -5.01 4.83
C MET A 81 -1.90 -5.41 5.39
N THR A 82 -1.14 -4.48 5.97
CA THR A 82 0.17 -4.79 6.58
C THR A 82 0.07 -5.43 7.96
N LYS A 83 -1.14 -5.56 8.51
CA LYS A 83 -1.43 -6.45 9.64
C LYS A 83 -1.70 -7.89 9.22
N GLY A 84 -1.69 -8.19 7.92
CA GLY A 84 -1.96 -9.53 7.40
C GLY A 84 -3.44 -9.83 7.20
N LYS A 85 -4.32 -8.83 7.30
CA LYS A 85 -5.74 -9.03 6.95
C LYS A 85 -5.89 -9.11 5.44
N ALA A 86 -6.45 -10.22 4.97
CA ALA A 86 -6.83 -10.43 3.59
C ALA A 86 -8.27 -10.94 3.53
N ILE A 87 -9.03 -10.42 2.56
CA ILE A 87 -10.35 -10.96 2.23
C ILE A 87 -10.12 -12.21 1.37
N GLN A 88 -10.61 -13.34 1.86
CA GLN A 88 -10.57 -14.62 1.16
C GLN A 88 -11.64 -14.68 0.06
N ARG A 89 -11.59 -15.72 -0.77
CA ARG A 89 -12.50 -15.88 -1.93
C ARG A 89 -13.98 -15.99 -1.53
N ASP A 90 -14.25 -16.47 -0.33
CA ASP A 90 -15.56 -16.60 0.29
C ASP A 90 -16.07 -15.29 0.93
N GLY A 91 -15.26 -14.23 0.91
CA GLY A 91 -15.58 -12.95 1.53
C GLY A 91 -15.19 -12.87 3.01
N GLU A 92 -14.65 -13.93 3.61
CA GLU A 92 -14.20 -13.91 4.99
C GLU A 92 -12.87 -13.17 5.15
N VAL A 93 -12.73 -12.42 6.24
CA VAL A 93 -11.47 -11.75 6.57
C VAL A 93 -10.59 -12.73 7.35
N ALA A 94 -9.53 -13.21 6.72
CA ALA A 94 -8.49 -13.97 7.39
C ALA A 94 -7.31 -13.07 7.79
N VAL A 95 -6.65 -13.44 8.88
CA VAL A 95 -5.37 -12.85 9.29
C VAL A 95 -4.29 -13.89 9.02
N ASP A 96 -3.42 -13.62 8.05
CA ASP A 96 -2.24 -14.43 7.77
C ASP A 96 -0.97 -13.66 8.16
N GLU A 97 -0.57 -13.88 9.41
CA GLU A 97 0.61 -13.26 10.01
C GLU A 97 1.93 -13.74 9.42
N GLU A 98 1.98 -14.99 8.99
CA GLU A 98 3.19 -15.59 8.41
C GLU A 98 3.41 -15.05 7.00
N ALA A 99 2.36 -15.01 6.17
CA ALA A 99 2.45 -14.37 4.85
C ALA A 99 2.78 -12.88 4.97
N ARG A 100 2.23 -12.17 5.97
CA ARG A 100 2.60 -10.78 6.27
C ARG A 100 4.08 -10.66 6.62
N ASP A 101 4.59 -11.48 7.54
CA ASP A 101 5.99 -11.42 7.97
C ASP A 101 6.96 -11.73 6.84
N VAL A 102 6.64 -12.73 6.00
CA VAL A 102 7.39 -13.02 4.77
C VAL A 102 7.37 -11.83 3.81
N GLN A 103 6.23 -11.16 3.68
CA GLN A 103 6.02 -10.07 2.73
C GLN A 103 6.69 -8.76 3.15
N ILE A 104 6.66 -8.42 4.45
CA ILE A 104 7.30 -7.21 5.00
C ILE A 104 8.79 -7.46 5.28
N GLY A 105 9.13 -8.60 5.86
CA GLY A 105 10.51 -8.99 6.18
C GLY A 105 11.28 -7.90 6.94
N VAL A 106 12.45 -7.53 6.43
CA VAL A 106 13.29 -6.50 7.07
C VAL A 106 12.96 -5.07 6.62
N PHE A 107 11.94 -4.88 5.78
CA PHE A 107 11.60 -3.57 5.25
C PHE A 107 10.88 -2.70 6.31
N PRO A 108 11.18 -1.39 6.35
CA PRO A 108 10.55 -0.52 7.32
C PRO A 108 9.09 -0.23 6.94
N VAL A 109 8.23 -0.26 7.94
CA VAL A 109 6.82 0.08 7.81
C VAL A 109 6.63 1.52 8.30
N ALA A 110 6.22 2.42 7.40
CA ALA A 110 5.91 3.79 7.73
C ALA A 110 4.62 3.91 8.53
N ARG A 111 4.56 4.93 9.40
CA ARG A 111 3.30 5.35 10.01
C ARG A 111 2.44 6.15 9.04
N VAL A 112 1.12 6.01 9.14
CA VAL A 112 0.15 6.72 8.30
C VAL A 112 0.28 8.23 8.45
N ASP A 113 0.46 8.75 9.68
CA ASP A 113 0.60 10.19 9.92
C ASP A 113 1.78 10.82 9.16
N LYS A 114 2.89 10.08 9.04
CA LYS A 114 4.06 10.52 8.30
C LYS A 114 3.84 10.48 6.80
N LEU A 115 3.19 9.42 6.29
CA LEU A 115 2.79 9.36 4.89
C LEU A 115 1.88 10.53 4.53
N CYS A 116 0.83 10.79 5.32
CA CYS A 116 -0.11 11.88 5.08
C CYS A 116 0.61 13.24 5.09
N LYS A 117 1.52 13.47 6.04
CA LYS A 117 2.32 14.71 6.09
C LYS A 117 3.21 14.85 4.85
N ALA A 118 3.87 13.78 4.42
CA ALA A 118 4.69 13.78 3.21
C ALA A 118 3.85 14.05 1.94
N ALA A 119 2.69 13.39 1.83
CA ALA A 119 1.73 13.59 0.74
C ALA A 119 1.25 15.05 0.68
N LEU A 120 0.75 15.60 1.78
CA LEU A 120 0.27 16.99 1.83
C LEU A 120 1.38 17.99 1.45
N ASN A 121 2.60 17.78 1.94
CA ASN A 121 3.73 18.64 1.59
C ASN A 121 4.07 18.57 0.09
N GLY A 122 4.12 17.37 -0.50
CA GLY A 122 4.39 17.20 -1.93
C GLY A 122 3.29 17.77 -2.81
N ILE A 123 2.02 17.54 -2.42
CA ILE A 123 0.85 18.10 -3.11
C ILE A 123 0.89 19.64 -3.11
N ARG A 124 1.26 20.26 -1.98
CA ARG A 124 1.40 21.72 -1.86
C ARG A 124 2.53 22.27 -2.75
N ARG A 125 3.67 21.58 -2.84
CA ARG A 125 4.76 21.94 -3.74
C ARG A 125 4.43 21.72 -5.23
N GLY A 126 3.46 20.86 -5.53
CA GLY A 126 3.15 20.46 -6.91
C GLY A 126 4.03 19.32 -7.41
N ASP A 127 4.55 18.49 -6.50
CA ASP A 127 5.38 17.34 -6.86
C ASP A 127 4.59 16.35 -7.73
N TRP A 128 5.22 15.83 -8.76
CA TRP A 128 4.65 14.80 -9.62
C TRP A 128 4.56 13.44 -8.94
N TYR A 129 5.52 13.14 -8.07
CA TYR A 129 5.59 11.89 -7.32
C TYR A 129 5.89 12.18 -5.85
N VAL A 130 5.20 11.44 -4.98
CA VAL A 130 5.54 11.42 -3.55
C VAL A 130 5.76 9.98 -3.13
N THR A 131 7.03 9.62 -2.92
CA THR A 131 7.43 8.30 -2.42
C THR A 131 7.69 8.35 -0.93
N TRP A 132 7.06 7.46 -0.18
CA TRP A 132 7.33 7.32 1.25
C TRP A 132 7.18 5.86 1.70
N PRO A 133 8.10 5.31 2.54
CA PRO A 133 9.38 5.89 2.99
C PRO A 133 10.32 6.37 1.88
N SER A 134 11.13 7.40 2.15
CA SER A 134 12.02 8.01 1.14
C SER A 134 13.12 7.07 0.64
N LEU A 135 13.47 6.02 1.40
CA LEU A 135 14.43 5.01 0.95
C LEU A 135 14.03 4.32 -0.37
N TYR A 136 12.75 4.32 -0.70
CA TYR A 136 12.23 3.71 -1.91
C TYR A 136 12.36 4.61 -3.15
N LEU A 137 12.81 5.85 -3.00
CA LEU A 137 12.97 6.80 -4.12
C LEU A 137 13.91 6.28 -5.23
N THR A 138 14.86 5.40 -4.88
CA THR A 138 15.82 4.82 -5.83
C THR A 138 15.27 3.62 -6.58
N LEU A 139 14.22 2.95 -6.10
CA LEU A 139 13.73 1.71 -6.72
C LEU A 139 13.24 1.90 -8.17
N PRO A 140 12.52 2.98 -8.54
CA PRO A 140 12.17 3.22 -9.94
C PRO A 140 13.41 3.36 -10.86
N LEU A 141 14.49 3.96 -10.35
CA LEU A 141 15.74 4.10 -11.11
C LEU A 141 16.40 2.73 -11.30
N ILE A 142 16.46 1.91 -10.25
CA ILE A 142 16.96 0.53 -10.36
C ILE A 142 16.09 -0.31 -11.30
N ALA A 143 14.76 -0.19 -11.21
CA ALA A 143 13.83 -0.87 -12.10
C ALA A 143 14.06 -0.49 -13.58
N CYS A 144 14.48 0.75 -13.84
CA CYS A 144 14.78 1.23 -15.18
C CYS A 144 16.15 0.78 -15.69
N LEU A 145 17.19 0.80 -14.85
CA LEU A 145 18.57 0.56 -15.25
C LEU A 145 19.01 -0.91 -15.14
N ALA A 146 18.44 -1.65 -14.18
CA ALA A 146 18.82 -3.01 -13.84
C ALA A 146 17.62 -3.79 -13.26
N PRO A 147 16.55 -4.02 -14.04
CA PRO A 147 15.35 -4.72 -13.58
C PRO A 147 15.62 -6.16 -13.08
N GLU A 148 16.69 -6.79 -13.56
CA GLU A 148 17.13 -8.11 -13.12
C GLU A 148 17.51 -8.12 -11.63
N VAL A 149 18.02 -7.00 -11.10
CA VAL A 149 18.36 -6.87 -9.68
C VAL A 149 17.11 -7.00 -8.82
N LEU A 150 16.01 -6.35 -9.22
CA LEU A 150 14.74 -6.44 -8.50
C LEU A 150 14.09 -7.81 -8.64
N THR A 151 14.25 -8.43 -9.81
CA THR A 151 13.76 -9.80 -10.06
C THR A 151 14.50 -10.81 -9.17
N TRP A 152 15.83 -10.72 -9.12
CA TRP A 152 16.66 -11.53 -8.23
C TRP A 152 16.33 -11.29 -6.77
N GLN A 153 16.21 -10.02 -6.36
CA GLN A 153 15.82 -9.64 -4.99
C GLN A 153 14.48 -10.26 -4.62
N SER A 154 13.47 -10.13 -5.47
CA SER A 154 12.14 -10.71 -5.25
C SER A 154 12.20 -12.23 -5.12
N TYR A 155 12.93 -12.90 -6.02
CA TYR A 155 13.10 -14.35 -5.95
C TYR A 155 13.79 -14.76 -4.64
N ALA A 156 14.90 -14.12 -4.29
CA ALA A 156 15.68 -14.43 -3.11
C ALA A 156 14.86 -14.25 -1.83
N LEU A 157 14.17 -13.10 -1.70
CA LEU A 157 13.43 -12.77 -0.48
C LEU A 157 12.20 -13.65 -0.27
N TYR A 158 11.39 -13.87 -1.31
CA TYR A 158 10.03 -14.37 -1.12
C TYR A 158 9.81 -15.83 -1.54
N ASN A 159 10.70 -16.41 -2.36
CA ASN A 159 10.55 -17.79 -2.80
C ASN A 159 11.32 -18.74 -1.88
N ALA A 160 10.61 -19.73 -1.34
CA ALA A 160 11.22 -20.80 -0.56
C ALA A 160 12.05 -21.73 -1.47
N LYS A 161 13.23 -22.14 -1.02
CA LYS A 161 13.94 -23.31 -1.57
C LYS A 161 13.41 -24.56 -0.87
N LYS A 162 13.33 -25.70 -1.59
CA LYS A 162 12.77 -26.96 -1.07
C LYS A 162 13.31 -27.28 0.34
N GLY A 163 12.43 -27.29 1.34
CA GLY A 163 12.77 -27.59 2.74
C GLY A 163 13.32 -26.42 3.58
N SER A 164 13.31 -25.17 3.08
CA SER A 164 13.78 -24.01 3.83
C SER A 164 12.84 -22.80 3.71
N PRO A 165 12.63 -22.03 4.78
CA PRO A 165 11.80 -20.82 4.71
C PRO A 165 12.42 -19.76 3.77
N PRO A 166 11.59 -18.85 3.21
CA PRO A 166 12.08 -17.75 2.38
C PRO A 166 13.15 -16.91 3.08
N LEU A 167 14.05 -16.29 2.31
CA LEU A 167 15.13 -15.50 2.88
C LEU A 167 14.60 -14.34 3.74
N SER A 168 13.48 -13.72 3.36
CA SER A 168 12.88 -12.63 4.14
C SER A 168 12.53 -13.07 5.56
N GLN A 169 11.94 -14.27 5.71
CA GLN A 169 11.62 -14.85 7.00
C GLN A 169 12.89 -15.14 7.80
N ARG A 170 13.88 -15.79 7.17
CA ARG A 170 15.16 -16.10 7.82
C ARG A 170 15.88 -14.85 8.33
N MET A 171 15.88 -13.78 7.53
CA MET A 171 16.46 -12.49 7.91
C MET A 171 15.67 -11.85 9.05
N LEU A 172 14.34 -11.90 9.00
CA LEU A 172 13.48 -11.37 10.05
C LEU A 172 13.73 -12.06 11.40
N ASP A 173 13.81 -13.38 11.40
CA ASP A 173 14.07 -14.21 12.58
C ASP A 173 15.49 -13.96 13.13
N ALA A 174 16.50 -13.91 12.25
CA ALA A 174 17.90 -13.72 12.66
C ALA A 174 18.19 -12.31 13.18
N THR A 175 17.57 -11.27 12.61
CA THR A 175 17.80 -9.87 12.99
C THR A 175 16.91 -9.41 14.14
N GLY A 176 15.83 -10.15 14.43
CA GLY A 176 14.77 -9.69 15.33
C GLY A 176 14.09 -8.40 14.86
N ALA A 177 14.15 -8.09 13.55
CA ALA A 177 13.68 -6.82 13.00
C ALA A 177 12.18 -6.56 13.25
N LYS A 178 11.41 -7.60 13.55
CA LYS A 178 9.99 -7.51 13.95
C LYS A 178 9.77 -6.53 15.12
N ARG A 179 10.77 -6.32 15.99
CA ARG A 179 10.69 -5.32 17.08
C ARG A 179 10.56 -3.87 16.59
N PHE A 180 11.01 -3.58 15.37
CA PHE A 180 10.95 -2.25 14.76
C PHE A 180 9.64 -2.00 14.01
N TYR A 181 8.77 -3.02 13.88
CA TYR A 181 7.45 -2.80 13.34
C TYR A 181 6.62 -1.90 14.26
N PRO A 182 5.70 -1.09 13.70
CA PRO A 182 4.74 -0.33 14.49
C PRO A 182 4.00 -1.23 15.50
N PRO A 183 3.65 -0.73 16.70
CA PRO A 183 2.97 -1.53 17.72
C PRO A 183 1.74 -2.29 17.20
N SER A 184 0.96 -1.70 16.29
CA SER A 184 -0.26 -2.32 15.78
C SER A 184 -0.02 -3.54 14.86
N LEU A 185 1.20 -3.72 14.35
CA LEU A 185 1.61 -4.89 13.57
C LEU A 185 2.21 -6.00 14.44
N ARG A 186 2.58 -5.68 15.70
CA ARG A 186 3.20 -6.63 16.63
C ARG A 186 2.17 -7.38 17.49
N SER A 187 0.99 -6.79 17.70
CA SER A 187 -0.14 -7.42 18.37
C SER A 187 -0.98 -8.24 17.38
N HIS A 188 -1.49 -9.41 17.80
CA HIS A 188 -2.48 -10.17 17.03
C HIS A 188 -3.64 -9.24 16.64
N PRO A 189 -3.87 -9.00 15.35
CA PRO A 189 -4.85 -8.02 14.93
C PRO A 189 -6.24 -8.61 15.11
N GLY A 190 -6.96 -8.18 16.15
CA GLY A 190 -8.37 -8.53 16.33
C GLY A 190 -9.16 -8.24 15.04
N ILE A 191 -9.94 -9.22 14.59
CA ILE A 191 -10.92 -9.01 13.52
C ILE A 191 -12.02 -8.16 14.13
N LYS A 192 -12.16 -6.91 13.67
CA LYS A 192 -13.32 -6.09 14.02
C LYS A 192 -14.52 -6.67 13.29
N THR A 193 -15.18 -7.65 13.89
CA THR A 193 -16.52 -8.04 13.47
C THR A 193 -17.50 -6.97 13.95
N GLU A 194 -18.51 -6.66 13.13
CA GLU A 194 -19.56 -5.66 13.42
C GLU A 194 -20.27 -5.85 14.77
N LYS A 195 -20.11 -7.01 15.43
CA LYS A 195 -20.73 -7.34 16.73
C LYS A 195 -20.07 -6.71 17.96
N THR A 196 -19.09 -5.82 17.82
CA THR A 196 -18.39 -5.21 18.97
C THR A 196 -18.76 -3.74 19.21
N GLY A 197 -19.88 -3.30 18.65
CA GLY A 197 -20.44 -1.97 18.88
C GLY A 197 -21.91 -2.05 19.24
N ASP A 198 -22.28 -2.79 20.29
CA ASP A 198 -23.61 -2.62 20.91
C ASP A 198 -23.79 -3.27 22.30
N ARG A 199 -22.73 -3.36 23.13
CA ARG A 199 -22.83 -3.92 24.49
C ARG A 199 -22.27 -3.02 25.58
N ARG A 200 -22.38 -1.71 25.39
CA ARG A 200 -22.05 -0.71 26.42
C ARG A 200 -23.14 0.32 26.68
N GLU A 201 -24.27 0.28 25.98
CA GLU A 201 -25.38 1.22 26.21
C GLU A 201 -26.62 0.57 26.86
N GLU A 202 -26.71 -0.76 26.97
CA GLU A 202 -27.86 -1.42 27.62
C GLU A 202 -27.72 -1.59 29.14
N ASP A 203 -26.51 -1.55 29.72
CA ASP A 203 -26.34 -1.74 31.18
C ASP A 203 -26.56 -0.47 32.02
N ASP A 204 -26.57 0.73 31.41
CA ASP A 204 -26.79 2.00 32.11
C ASP A 204 -28.28 2.45 32.14
N ALA A 205 -29.17 1.75 31.43
CA ALA A 205 -30.60 2.07 31.39
C ALA A 205 -31.47 1.26 32.37
N ALA A 206 -30.90 0.27 33.06
CA ALA A 206 -31.64 -0.62 33.99
C ALA A 206 -31.45 -0.28 35.48
N SER A 207 -30.86 0.87 35.82
CA SER A 207 -30.61 1.28 37.22
C SER A 207 -31.41 2.50 37.70
N ASN A 208 -32.39 2.99 36.93
CA ASN A 208 -33.30 4.06 37.35
C ASN A 208 -34.75 3.80 36.93
N VAL A 209 -35.39 2.79 37.53
CA VAL A 209 -36.82 2.75 37.88
C VAL A 209 -36.99 1.91 39.15
#